data_AF-A0A178WNB2-F1
#
_entry.id   AF-A0A178WNB2-F1
#
_cell.length_a   1.000
_cell.length_b   1.000
_cell.length_c   1.000
_cell.angle_alpha   90.00
_cell.angle_beta   90.00
_cell.angle_gamma   90.00
#
_symmetry.space_group_name_H-M   'P 1'
#
loop_
_entity.id
_entity.type
_entity.pdbx_description
1 polymer ?
#
loop_
_entity_poly.entity_id
_entity_poly.type
_entity_poly.pdbx_seq_one_letter_code
_entity_poly.pdbx_strand_id
1 'polypeptide(L)' 'MFIQNNICRSYYRCTYHTCNVKKQVQRLAKDPNVVVTTYEGVHNHPCEKLMETLSPLLRQLQFLSRVSDL' A
#
# COMPACT_ATOMS: atom_id res chain seq x y z
N MET A 1 -15.27 -23.80 28.82
CA MET A 1 -14.29 -23.77 27.72
C MET A 1 -14.79 -22.81 26.66
N PHE A 2 -14.14 -21.64 26.49
CA PHE A 2 -14.21 -20.87 25.26
C PHE A 2 -12.78 -20.46 24.96
N ILE A 3 -12.05 -21.34 24.27
CA ILE A 3 -10.79 -20.93 23.64
C ILE A 3 -11.21 -19.89 22.61
N GLN A 4 -10.97 -18.61 22.91
CA GLN A 4 -11.02 -17.56 21.90
C GLN A 4 -10.02 -17.99 20.83
N ASN A 5 -10.59 -18.50 19.74
CA ASN A 5 -9.87 -19.03 18.59
C ASN A 5 -8.75 -18.07 18.22
N ASN A 6 -7.57 -18.65 18.04
CA ASN A 6 -6.31 -18.02 17.73
C ASN A 6 -6.39 -17.22 16.43
N ILE A 7 -6.83 -15.97 16.51
CA ILE A 7 -6.74 -15.02 15.41
C ILE A 7 -5.35 -14.43 15.46
N CYS A 8 -4.41 -15.09 14.79
CA CYS A 8 -3.08 -14.54 14.60
C CYS A 8 -3.19 -13.17 13.93
N ARG A 9 -2.62 -12.16 14.60
CA ARG A 9 -2.49 -10.81 14.07
C ARG A 9 -1.15 -10.70 13.36
N SER A 10 -1.17 -10.36 12.08
CA SER A 10 0.04 -10.18 11.28
C SER A 10 0.39 -8.70 11.19
N TYR A 11 1.67 -8.38 11.39
CA TYR A 11 2.19 -7.02 11.30
C TYR A 11 3.19 -6.95 10.17
N TYR A 12 3.11 -5.89 9.37
CA TYR A 12 4.00 -5.65 8.25
C TYR A 12 4.51 -4.22 8.32
N ARG A 13 5.76 -4.02 7.91
CA ARG A 13 6.36 -2.71 7.70
C ARG A 13 6.66 -2.52 6.22
N CYS A 14 6.60 -1.29 5.75
CA CYS A 14 7.13 -0.97 4.44
C CYS A 14 8.63 -1.32 4.40
N THR A 15 9.08 -1.89 3.28
CA THR A 15 10.49 -2.26 3.07
C THR A 15 11.33 -1.12 2.52
N TYR A 16 10.70 -0.01 2.10
CA TYR A 16 11.42 1.13 1.55
C TYR A 16 12.22 1.86 2.63
N HIS A 17 13.47 2.20 2.31
CA HIS A 17 14.36 2.89 3.25
C HIS A 17 13.75 4.24 3.67
N THR A 18 13.80 4.56 4.97
CA THR A 18 13.17 5.74 5.61
C THR A 18 11.63 5.73 5.71
N CYS A 19 10.93 4.75 5.15
CA CYS A 19 9.48 4.69 5.23
C CYS A 19 9.02 4.05 6.54
N ASN A 20 8.21 4.78 7.30
CA ASN A 20 7.73 4.34 8.62
C ASN A 20 6.32 3.73 8.59
N VAL A 21 5.75 3.51 7.40
CA VAL A 21 4.40 2.96 7.25
C VAL A 21 4.34 1.53 7.77
N LYS A 22 3.27 1.25 8.51
CA LYS A 22 2.96 -0.08 9.06
C LYS A 22 1.56 -0.49 8.62
N LYS A 23 1.35 -1.80 8.50
CA LYS A 23 0.00 -2.36 8.42
C LYS A 23 -0.17 -3.54 9.36
N GLN A 24 -1.36 -3.64 9.92
CA GLN A 24 -1.82 -4.77 10.72
C GLN A 24 -2.93 -5.48 9.97
N VAL A 25 -2.88 -6.81 9.92
CA VAL A 25 -3.91 -7.66 9.31
C VAL A 25 -4.44 -8.59 10.38
N GLN A 26 -5.76 -8.64 10.54
CA GLN A 26 -6.42 -9.48 11.53
C GLN A 26 -7.79 -9.96 11.00
N ARG A 27 -8.16 -11.21 11.28
CA ARG A 27 -9.52 -11.71 11.04
C ARG A 27 -10.42 -11.40 12.24
N LEU A 28 -11.72 -11.15 12.05
CA LEU A 28 -12.60 -10.92 13.20
C LEU A 28 -12.88 -12.23 13.96
N ALA A 29 -12.98 -12.13 15.29
CA ALA A 29 -13.27 -13.29 16.14
C ALA A 29 -14.68 -13.82 15.95
N LYS A 30 -15.61 -12.88 15.70
CA LYS A 30 -17.03 -13.16 15.51
C LYS A 30 -17.35 -13.61 14.09
N ASP A 31 -16.50 -13.24 13.12
CA ASP A 31 -16.67 -13.62 11.72
C ASP A 31 -15.29 -13.76 11.03
N PRO A 32 -14.77 -14.99 10.86
CA PRO A 32 -13.46 -15.22 10.27
C PRO A 32 -13.38 -14.89 8.78
N ASN A 33 -14.52 -14.67 8.11
CA ASN A 33 -14.55 -14.22 6.72
C ASN A 33 -14.21 -12.73 6.60
N VAL A 34 -14.38 -11.97 7.68
CA VAL A 34 -14.02 -10.55 7.72
C VAL A 34 -12.55 -10.39 8.07
N VAL A 35 -11.81 -9.74 7.16
CA VAL A 35 -10.41 -9.34 7.37
C VAL A 35 -10.38 -7.83 7.59
N VAL A 36 -9.87 -7.42 8.75
CA VAL A 36 -9.58 -6.03 9.08
C VAL A 36 -8.12 -5.74 8.78
N THR A 37 -7.87 -4.69 8.02
CA THR A 37 -6.52 -4.18 7.76
C THR A 37 -6.42 -2.74 8.23
N THR A 38 -5.49 -2.46 9.14
CA THR A 38 -5.22 -1.12 9.67
C THR A 38 -3.89 -0.63 9.14
N TYR A 39 -3.85 0.59 8.61
CA TYR A 39 -2.63 1.23 8.13
C TYR A 39 -2.27 2.40 9.05
N GLU A 40 -0.98 2.56 9.34
CA GLU A 40 -0.43 3.67 10.11
C GLU A 40 0.64 4.40 9.31
N GLY A 41 0.53 5.73 9.21
CA GLY A 41 1.49 6.59 8.51
C GLY A 41 1.15 6.85 7.04
N VAL A 42 2.02 7.59 6.37
CA VAL A 42 1.92 7.95 4.94
C VAL A 42 3.23 7.58 4.26
N HIS A 43 3.14 6.99 3.07
CA HIS A 43 4.32 6.65 2.27
C HIS A 43 5.01 7.94 1.80
N ASN A 44 6.34 8.00 1.97
CA ASN A 44 7.19 9.13 1.57
C ASN A 44 8.04 8.79 0.33
N HIS A 45 7.62 7.80 -0.46
CA HIS A 45 8.35 7.29 -1.61
C HIS A 45 7.36 6.90 -2.73
N PRO A 46 7.82 6.87 -3.99
CA PRO A 46 6.99 6.42 -5.08
C PRO A 46 6.62 4.93 -4.92
N CYS A 47 5.46 4.57 -5.46
CA CYS A 47 5.08 3.17 -5.61
C CYS A 47 5.74 2.62 -6.87
N GLU A 48 6.73 1.72 -6.73
CA GLU A 48 7.51 1.18 -7.85
C GLU A 48 6.62 0.62 -8.97
N LYS A 49 5.65 -0.25 -8.63
CA LYS A 49 4.73 -0.85 -9.58
C LYS A 49 3.83 0.18 -10.30
N LEU A 50 3.46 1.26 -9.61
CA LEU A 50 2.71 2.35 -10.21
C LEU A 50 3.61 3.17 -11.15
N MET A 51 4.86 3.43 -10.76
CA MET A 51 5.80 4.16 -11.60
C MET A 51 6.17 3.37 -12.86
N GLU A 52 6.33 2.05 -12.78
CA GLU A 52 6.55 1.18 -13.94
C GLU A 52 5.41 1.32 -14.95
N THR A 53 4.17 1.18 -14.48
CA THR A 53 2.97 1.23 -15.34
C THR A 53 2.69 2.62 -15.91
N LEU A 54 2.95 3.69 -15.15
CA LEU A 54 2.66 5.06 -15.59
C LEU A 54 3.81 5.72 -16.35
N SER A 55 5.03 5.19 -16.27
CA SER A 55 6.20 5.77 -16.93
C SER A 55 6.03 6.08 -18.43
N PRO A 56 5.43 5.22 -19.28
CA PRO A 56 5.23 5.56 -20.68
C PRO A 56 4.24 6.73 -20.88
N LEU A 57 3.15 6.75 -20.12
CA LEU A 57 2.14 7.81 -20.21
C LEU A 57 2.70 9.16 -19.76
N LEU A 58 3.45 9.17 -18.66
CA LEU A 58 4.10 10.39 -18.16
C LEU A 58 5.09 10.96 -19.18
N ARG A 59 5.84 10.12 -19.89
CA ARG A 59 6.72 10.56 -20.99
C ARG A 59 5.94 11.18 -22.14
N GLN A 60 4.80 10.60 -22.51
CA GLN A 60 3.94 11.17 -23.57
C GLN A 60 3.37 12.53 -23.17
N LEU A 61 2.89 12.67 -21.93
CA LEU A 61 2.38 13.96 -21.44
C LEU A 61 3.47 15.03 -21.39
N GLN A 62 4.69 14.67 -20.96
CA GLN A 62 5.85 15.57 -20.98
C GLN A 62 6.27 15.97 -22.39
N PHE A 63 6.08 15.08 -23.37
CA PHE A 63 6.33 15.41 -24.77
C PHE A 63 5.28 16.39 -25.29
N LEU A 64 4.00 16.13 -25.03
CA LEU A 64 2.91 17.00 -25.46
C LEU A 64 3.00 18.40 -24.85
N SER A 65 3.40 18.51 -23.58
CA SER A 65 3.60 19.81 -22.95
C SER A 65 4.72 20.62 -23.61
N ARG A 66 5.80 19.97 -24.05
CA ARG A 66 6.91 20.63 -24.76
C ARG A 66 6.52 21.09 -26.17
N VAL A 67 5.59 20.39 -26.81
CA VAL A 67 5.08 20.75 -28.14
C VAL A 67 4.04 21.87 -28.05
N SER A 68 3.25 21.94 -26.98
CA SER A 68 2.29 23.03 -26.78
C SER A 68 2.94 24.38 -26.46
N ASP A 69 4.19 24.37 -25.96
CA ASP A 69 4.97 25.56 -25.66
C ASP A 69 5.78 26.08 -26.87
N LEU A 70 5.64 25.44 -28.05
CA LEU A 70 6.24 25.85 -29.34
C LEU A 70 5.16 26.39 -30.28
#